data_AF-A0A239JUX3-F1
#
_entry.id   AF-A0A239JUX3-F1
#
_cell.length_a   1.000
_cell.length_b   1.000
_cell.length_c   1.000
_cell.angle_alpha   90.00
_cell.angle_beta   90.00
_cell.angle_gamma   90.00
#
_symmetry.space_group_name_H-M   'P 1'
#
loop_
_entity.id
_entity.type
_entity.pdbx_description
1 polymer ?
#
loop_
_entity_poly.entity_id
_entity_poly.type
_entity_poly.pdbx_seq_one_letter_code
_entity_poly.pdbx_strand_id
1 'polypeptide(L)'
;MHKDVFVYIRKLFHSALSRMQLRGRRAVPRDKFVDNASVHLEPVPSSQSPQVTPHAEDHPVVLPSVPSPVAKAELPEIAAGGQTPARETLDLLEDCVSLFDEIDGHIASLDPPAQEIAKHVCDRLQEILERAGMEVIAEDGVFNRRLHRPEKKGSGNNGDDSQWHARILSPGFQLDRRVYRKARVSLRPGGDGATTGQGSGA
;
A
#
# COMPACT_ATOMS: atom_id res chain seq x y z
N MET A 1 -22.45 -4.56 14.39
CA MET A 1 -21.32 -3.60 14.43
C MET A 1 -20.29 -3.79 13.29
N HIS A 2 -20.18 -4.94 12.62
CA HIS A 2 -19.21 -5.10 11.51
C HIS A 2 -19.54 -4.36 10.20
N LYS A 3 -20.79 -3.94 9.97
CA LYS A 3 -21.17 -3.24 8.72
C LYS A 3 -20.58 -1.83 8.65
N ASP A 4 -20.32 -1.20 9.80
CA ASP A 4 -19.87 0.19 9.84
C ASP A 4 -18.39 0.34 9.47
N VAL A 5 -17.55 -0.67 9.78
CA VAL A 5 -16.12 -0.65 9.44
C VAL A 5 -15.91 -0.78 7.93
N PHE A 6 -16.63 -1.68 7.26
CA PHE A 6 -16.57 -1.79 5.79
C PHE A 6 -17.08 -0.52 5.10
N VAL A 7 -18.14 0.09 5.63
CA VAL A 7 -18.64 1.37 5.11
C VAL A 7 -17.60 2.47 5.33
N TYR A 8 -16.88 2.47 6.45
CA TYR A 8 -15.83 3.44 6.74
C TYR A 8 -14.62 3.27 5.83
N ILE A 9 -14.09 2.05 5.66
CA ILE A 9 -12.98 1.76 4.74
C ILE A 9 -13.38 2.10 3.30
N ARG A 10 -14.58 1.73 2.88
CA ARG A 10 -15.10 2.09 1.54
C ARG A 10 -15.23 3.60 1.38
N LYS A 11 -15.66 4.35 2.41
CA LYS A 11 -15.73 5.82 2.38
C LYS A 11 -14.35 6.45 2.33
N LEU A 12 -13.36 5.91 3.05
CA LEU A 12 -11.96 6.35 2.97
C LEU A 12 -11.41 6.13 1.56
N PHE A 13 -11.60 4.94 0.98
CA PHE A 13 -11.21 4.64 -0.39
C PHE A 13 -11.90 5.55 -1.41
N HIS A 14 -13.22 5.73 -1.30
CA HIS A 14 -13.96 6.64 -2.18
C HIS A 14 -13.50 8.09 -2.02
N SER A 15 -13.25 8.55 -0.79
CA SER A 15 -12.76 9.91 -0.52
C SER A 15 -11.37 10.13 -1.10
N ALA A 16 -10.47 9.15 -0.96
CA ALA A 16 -9.14 9.18 -1.57
C ALA A 16 -9.25 9.18 -3.11
N LEU A 17 -10.04 8.28 -3.70
CA LEU A 17 -10.29 8.22 -5.14
C LEU A 17 -10.94 9.51 -5.69
N SER A 18 -11.90 10.09 -4.98
CA SER A 18 -12.53 11.36 -5.37
C SER A 18 -11.55 12.52 -5.30
N ARG A 19 -10.67 12.58 -4.30
CA ARG A 19 -9.59 13.58 -4.21
C ARG A 19 -8.59 13.42 -5.37
N MET A 20 -8.27 12.18 -5.75
CA MET A 20 -7.43 11.89 -6.92
C MET A 20 -8.08 12.35 -8.24
N GLN A 21 -9.38 12.10 -8.44
CA GLN A 21 -10.07 12.48 -9.68
C GLN A 21 -10.25 14.00 -9.85
N LEU A 22 -10.36 14.75 -8.74
CA LEU A 22 -10.52 16.21 -8.77
C LEU A 22 -9.23 16.96 -9.13
N ARG A 23 -8.05 16.38 -8.85
CA ARG A 23 -6.75 17.02 -9.18
C ARG A 23 -6.33 16.81 -10.64
N GLY A 24 -6.81 15.76 -11.31
CA GLY A 24 -6.47 15.45 -12.71
C GLY A 24 -7.17 16.30 -13.78
N ARG A 25 -8.12 17.17 -13.42
CA ARG A 25 -8.75 18.10 -14.37
C ARG A 25 -8.08 19.47 -14.27
N ARG A 26 -6.91 19.61 -14.88
CA ARG A 26 -6.50 20.93 -15.39
C ARG A 26 -7.64 21.44 -16.26
N ALA A 27 -8.12 22.62 -15.94
CA ALA A 27 -9.12 23.34 -16.72
C ALA A 27 -8.63 23.45 -18.16
N VAL A 28 -9.19 22.60 -19.03
CA VAL A 28 -9.12 22.82 -20.47
C VAL A 28 -9.92 24.10 -20.72
N PRO A 29 -9.37 25.12 -21.40
CA PRO A 29 -10.11 26.33 -21.75
C PRO A 29 -11.42 25.93 -22.43
N ARG A 30 -12.53 26.31 -21.82
CA ARG A 30 -13.88 25.90 -22.18
C ARG A 30 -14.41 26.75 -23.34
N ASP A 31 -13.66 26.81 -24.42
CA ASP A 31 -14.11 27.39 -25.67
C ASP A 31 -14.27 26.26 -26.70
N LYS A 32 -15.50 26.10 -27.18
CA LYS A 32 -15.95 25.18 -28.23
C LYS A 32 -16.22 23.74 -27.77
N PHE A 33 -17.33 23.54 -27.06
CA PHE A 33 -18.08 22.29 -27.20
C PHE A 33 -19.48 22.60 -27.68
N VAL A 34 -19.73 22.17 -28.91
CA VAL A 34 -20.97 22.27 -29.66
C VAL A 34 -21.95 21.24 -29.09
N ASP A 35 -23.19 21.64 -28.90
CA ASP A 35 -24.31 20.78 -28.53
C ASP A 35 -24.40 19.59 -29.49
N ASN A 36 -24.33 18.36 -28.96
CA ASN A 36 -24.73 17.21 -29.75
C ASN A 36 -25.36 16.09 -28.90
N ALA A 37 -26.65 15.91 -29.18
CA ALA A 37 -27.47 14.70 -29.14
C ALA A 37 -27.74 13.99 -27.80
N SER A 38 -29.01 14.09 -27.41
CA SER A 38 -29.75 13.16 -26.55
C SER A 38 -29.57 11.71 -27.00
N VAL A 39 -29.10 10.85 -26.10
CA VAL A 39 -29.07 9.39 -26.32
C VAL A 39 -30.23 8.76 -25.56
N HIS A 40 -31.13 8.16 -26.33
CA HIS A 40 -32.27 7.36 -25.89
C HIS A 40 -31.76 6.08 -25.19
N LEU A 41 -32.12 5.92 -23.91
CA LEU A 41 -31.79 4.73 -23.11
C LEU A 41 -32.83 3.64 -23.40
N GLU A 42 -32.42 2.56 -24.06
CA GLU A 42 -33.22 1.33 -24.14
C GLU A 42 -33.19 0.54 -22.81
N PRO A 43 -34.30 -0.12 -22.44
CA PRO A 43 -34.40 -0.95 -21.25
C PRO A 43 -33.68 -2.30 -21.42
N VAL A 44 -32.85 -2.65 -20.44
CA VAL A 44 -32.12 -3.92 -20.36
C VAL A 44 -33.08 -5.06 -20.03
N PRO A 45 -33.09 -6.18 -20.78
CA PRO A 45 -33.94 -7.34 -20.49
C PRO A 45 -33.44 -8.13 -19.27
N SER A 46 -34.40 -8.55 -18.45
CA SER A 46 -34.22 -9.37 -17.25
C SER A 46 -33.52 -10.70 -17.56
N SER A 47 -32.38 -10.95 -16.91
CA SER A 47 -31.68 -12.23 -16.96
C SER A 47 -32.48 -13.33 -16.27
N GLN A 48 -32.80 -14.39 -17.04
CA GLN A 48 -33.24 -15.68 -16.53
C GLN A 48 -32.06 -16.44 -15.93
N SER A 49 -32.25 -16.97 -14.72
CA SER A 49 -31.31 -17.88 -14.06
C SER A 49 -31.31 -19.25 -14.76
N PRO A 50 -30.15 -19.79 -15.18
CA PRO A 50 -30.08 -21.15 -15.70
C PRO A 50 -30.25 -22.17 -14.57
N GLN A 51 -31.21 -23.08 -14.72
CA GLN A 51 -31.26 -24.30 -13.92
C GLN A 51 -30.14 -25.24 -14.33
N VAL A 52 -29.35 -25.67 -13.36
CA VAL A 52 -28.30 -26.68 -13.52
C VAL A 52 -28.93 -28.06 -13.30
N THR A 53 -29.06 -28.84 -14.37
CA THR A 53 -29.30 -30.28 -14.31
C THR A 53 -27.97 -31.03 -14.18
N PRO A 54 -27.85 -32.00 -13.26
CA PRO A 54 -26.67 -32.86 -13.18
C PRO A 54 -26.81 -34.00 -14.20
N HIS A 55 -26.08 -33.92 -15.32
CA HIS A 55 -25.90 -35.05 -16.23
C HIS A 55 -24.45 -35.51 -16.14
N ALA A 56 -24.26 -36.73 -15.62
CA ALA A 56 -22.99 -37.42 -15.63
C ALA A 56 -22.80 -38.07 -17.00
N GLU A 57 -22.00 -37.44 -17.87
CA GLU A 57 -21.45 -38.11 -19.05
C GLU A 57 -19.96 -37.81 -19.17
N ASP A 58 -19.20 -38.89 -19.12
CA ASP A 58 -17.75 -39.00 -19.22
C ASP A 58 -17.36 -38.89 -20.70
N HIS A 59 -17.12 -37.67 -21.18
CA HIS A 59 -16.62 -37.42 -22.52
C HIS A 59 -15.16 -36.93 -22.47
N PRO A 60 -14.25 -37.52 -23.28
CA PRO A 60 -12.88 -37.04 -23.38
C PRO A 60 -12.87 -35.63 -23.96
N VAL A 61 -12.46 -34.66 -23.13
CA VAL A 61 -12.34 -33.25 -23.49
C VAL A 61 -11.20 -33.09 -24.49
N VAL A 62 -11.54 -33.02 -25.77
CA VAL A 62 -10.62 -32.52 -26.81
C VAL A 62 -10.51 -31.01 -26.61
N LEU A 63 -9.43 -30.58 -25.96
CA LEU A 63 -9.08 -29.17 -25.79
C LEU A 63 -8.90 -28.51 -27.17
N PRO A 64 -9.73 -27.53 -27.55
CA PRO A 64 -9.46 -26.74 -28.74
C PRO A 64 -8.18 -25.93 -28.51
N SER A 65 -7.18 -26.13 -29.37
CA SER A 65 -5.97 -25.29 -29.43
C SER A 65 -6.38 -23.86 -29.77
N VAL A 66 -6.54 -23.03 -28.73
CA VAL A 66 -6.76 -21.60 -28.88
C VAL A 66 -5.43 -20.97 -29.29
N PRO A 67 -5.33 -20.32 -30.47
CA PRO A 67 -4.13 -19.55 -30.82
C PRO A 67 -4.03 -18.40 -29.82
N SER A 68 -3.03 -18.45 -28.92
CA SER A 68 -2.75 -17.36 -28.01
C SER A 68 -2.29 -16.14 -28.82
N PRO A 69 -3.06 -15.04 -28.87
CA PRO A 69 -2.51 -13.78 -29.33
C PRO A 69 -1.56 -13.31 -28.23
N VAL A 70 -0.27 -13.61 -28.40
CA VAL A 70 0.81 -13.00 -27.62
C VAL A 70 0.91 -11.54 -28.06
N ALA A 71 -0.07 -10.74 -27.67
CA ALA A 71 0.09 -9.31 -27.61
C ALA A 71 1.09 -9.07 -26.49
N LYS A 72 2.37 -8.94 -26.87
CA LYS A 72 3.38 -8.28 -26.04
C LYS A 72 2.84 -6.88 -25.75
N ALA A 73 2.09 -6.75 -24.65
CA ALA A 73 1.99 -5.47 -23.98
C ALA A 73 3.41 -5.21 -23.48
N GLU A 74 4.21 -4.53 -24.31
CA GLU A 74 5.44 -3.88 -23.87
C GLU A 74 5.02 -2.99 -22.71
N LEU A 75 5.27 -3.50 -21.49
CA LEU A 75 5.26 -2.68 -20.30
C LEU A 75 6.20 -1.51 -20.65
N PRO A 76 5.73 -0.25 -20.56
CA PRO A 76 6.58 0.89 -20.86
C PRO A 76 7.85 0.72 -20.03
N GLU A 77 8.95 0.46 -20.74
CA GLU A 77 10.25 0.27 -20.15
C GLU A 77 10.55 1.57 -19.44
N ILE A 78 10.44 1.56 -18.10
CA ILE A 78 10.67 2.72 -17.27
C ILE A 78 12.16 2.98 -17.41
N ALA A 79 12.51 3.79 -18.41
CA ALA A 79 13.87 4.09 -18.77
C ALA A 79 14.60 4.52 -17.48
N ALA A 80 15.62 3.76 -17.10
CA ALA A 80 16.46 3.97 -15.93
C ALA A 80 17.28 5.29 -15.98
N GLY A 81 16.86 6.27 -16.78
CA GLY A 81 17.35 7.62 -16.74
C GLY A 81 16.59 8.38 -15.65
N GLY A 82 17.29 8.74 -14.57
CA GLY A 82 16.80 9.38 -13.34
C GLY A 82 15.97 10.66 -13.51
N GLN A 83 14.81 10.54 -14.15
CA GLN A 83 13.78 11.56 -14.15
C GLN A 83 13.13 11.55 -12.78
N THR A 84 13.30 12.67 -12.07
CA THR A 84 12.55 12.91 -10.84
C THR A 84 11.06 12.77 -11.15
N PRO A 85 10.29 12.02 -10.34
CA PRO A 85 8.88 11.81 -10.58
C PRO A 85 8.14 13.15 -10.70
N ALA A 86 7.12 13.21 -11.55
CA ALA A 86 6.28 14.38 -11.69
C ALA A 86 5.66 14.74 -10.32
N ARG A 87 5.44 16.04 -10.07
CA ARG A 87 4.86 16.52 -8.80
C ARG A 87 3.53 15.84 -8.45
N GLU A 88 2.71 15.56 -9.46
CA GLU A 88 1.41 14.88 -9.29
C GLU A 88 1.59 13.44 -8.77
N THR A 89 2.65 12.76 -9.18
CA THR A 89 3.02 11.43 -8.68
C THR A 89 3.46 11.52 -7.22
N LEU A 90 4.27 12.53 -6.86
CA LEU A 90 4.71 12.73 -5.48
C LEU A 90 3.55 13.02 -4.54
N ASP A 91 2.60 13.86 -4.96
CA ASP A 91 1.39 14.15 -4.17
C ASP A 91 0.56 12.87 -3.95
N LEU A 92 0.46 12.00 -4.96
CA LEU A 92 -0.23 10.72 -4.83
C LEU A 92 0.49 9.77 -3.86
N LEU A 93 1.82 9.68 -3.93
CA LEU A 93 2.60 8.85 -2.99
C LEU A 93 2.43 9.36 -1.55
N GLU A 94 2.40 10.67 -1.35
CA GLU A 94 2.15 11.29 -0.04
C GLU A 94 0.74 10.95 0.49
N ASP A 95 -0.28 10.99 -0.36
CA ASP A 95 -1.65 10.57 -0.01
C ASP A 95 -1.71 9.07 0.34
N CYS A 96 -1.01 8.21 -0.40
CA CYS A 96 -0.93 6.77 -0.11
C CYS A 96 -0.22 6.47 1.22
N VAL A 97 0.89 7.17 1.51
CA VAL A 97 1.59 7.05 2.79
C VAL A 97 0.72 7.54 3.96
N SER A 98 -0.05 8.61 3.74
CA SER A 98 -1.01 9.11 4.74
C SER A 98 -2.11 8.09 5.02
N LEU A 99 -2.67 7.49 3.97
CA LEU A 99 -3.67 6.41 4.11
C LEU A 99 -3.09 5.19 4.86
N PHE A 100 -1.83 4.82 4.57
CA PHE A 100 -1.15 3.76 5.31
C PHE A 100 -1.07 4.08 6.81
N ASP A 101 -0.61 5.28 7.20
CA ASP A 101 -0.47 5.67 8.62
C ASP A 101 -1.82 5.72 9.33
N GLU A 102 -2.88 6.17 8.66
CA GLU A 102 -4.26 6.14 9.17
C GLU A 102 -4.71 4.71 9.47
N ILE A 103 -4.57 3.78 8.52
CA ILE A 103 -4.98 2.38 8.71
C ILE A 103 -4.15 1.74 9.82
N ASP A 104 -2.82 1.84 9.76
CA ASP A 104 -1.86 1.28 10.74
C ASP A 104 -2.16 1.76 12.18
N GLY A 105 -2.50 3.05 12.33
CA GLY A 105 -2.87 3.63 13.62
C GLY A 105 -4.16 3.06 14.21
N HIS A 106 -5.08 2.58 13.38
CA HIS A 106 -6.36 2.03 13.80
C HIS A 106 -6.35 0.51 14.00
N ILE A 107 -5.37 -0.23 13.48
CA ILE A 107 -5.34 -1.71 13.54
C ILE A 107 -5.59 -2.22 14.97
N ALA A 108 -4.88 -1.70 15.97
CA ALA A 108 -5.02 -2.17 17.36
C ALA A 108 -6.41 -1.96 17.98
N SER A 109 -7.23 -1.07 17.40
CA SER A 109 -8.60 -0.79 17.86
C SER A 109 -9.69 -1.59 17.14
N LEU A 110 -9.34 -2.29 16.06
CA LEU A 110 -10.27 -3.10 15.27
C LEU A 110 -10.51 -4.47 15.92
N ASP A 111 -11.63 -5.12 15.58
CA ASP A 111 -11.88 -6.52 15.92
C ASP A 111 -10.92 -7.47 15.16
N PRO A 112 -10.61 -8.67 15.69
CA PRO A 112 -9.56 -9.53 15.11
C PRO A 112 -9.71 -9.83 13.60
N PRO A 113 -10.90 -10.17 13.06
CA PRO A 113 -11.08 -10.31 11.62
C PRO A 113 -10.77 -9.03 10.83
N ALA A 114 -11.22 -7.87 11.31
CA ALA A 114 -10.91 -6.59 10.67
C ALA A 114 -9.42 -6.21 10.76
N GLN A 115 -8.71 -6.64 11.82
CA GLN A 115 -7.27 -6.45 11.93
C GLN A 115 -6.51 -7.18 10.83
N GLU A 116 -6.88 -8.43 10.53
CA GLU A 116 -6.24 -9.22 9.47
C GLU A 116 -6.41 -8.54 8.09
N ILE A 117 -7.62 -8.05 7.80
CA ILE A 117 -7.90 -7.32 6.57
C ILE A 117 -7.09 -6.02 6.52
N ALA A 118 -7.06 -5.25 7.61
CA ALA A 118 -6.32 -4.00 7.67
C ALA A 118 -4.81 -4.21 7.47
N LYS A 119 -4.24 -5.27 8.07
CA LYS A 119 -2.84 -5.69 7.85
C LYS A 119 -2.59 -6.01 6.38
N HIS A 120 -3.45 -6.84 5.78
CA HIS A 120 -3.31 -7.18 4.36
C HIS A 120 -3.38 -5.96 3.44
N VAL A 121 -4.25 -4.99 3.74
CA VAL A 121 -4.31 -3.73 2.99
C VAL A 121 -3.04 -2.90 3.16
N CYS A 122 -2.47 -2.84 4.37
CA CYS A 122 -1.19 -2.18 4.62
C CYS A 122 -0.06 -2.86 3.82
N ASP A 123 0.05 -4.19 3.89
CA ASP A 123 1.05 -4.97 3.14
C ASP A 123 0.93 -4.68 1.65
N ARG A 124 -0.30 -4.64 1.11
CA ARG A 124 -0.52 -4.35 -0.30
C ARG A 124 -0.17 -2.91 -0.69
N LEU A 125 -0.45 -1.94 0.18
CA LEU A 125 -0.04 -0.55 -0.04
C LEU A 125 1.49 -0.43 -0.02
N GLN A 126 2.16 -1.10 0.91
CA GLN A 126 3.62 -1.14 0.95
C GLN A 126 4.21 -1.65 -0.36
N GLU A 127 3.74 -2.80 -0.87
CA GLU A 127 4.21 -3.34 -2.17
C GLU A 127 4.01 -2.35 -3.32
N ILE A 128 2.90 -1.62 -3.34
CA ILE A 128 2.62 -0.60 -4.38
C ILE A 128 3.62 0.55 -4.28
N LEU A 129 3.92 1.02 -3.06
CA LEU A 129 4.88 2.10 -2.82
C LEU A 129 6.31 1.67 -3.21
N GLU A 130 6.70 0.45 -2.88
CA GLU A 130 7.98 -0.15 -3.28
C GLU A 130 8.12 -0.19 -4.81
N ARG A 131 7.09 -0.67 -5.50
CA ARG A 131 7.05 -0.70 -6.98
C ARG A 131 7.06 0.69 -7.61
N ALA A 132 6.63 1.71 -6.88
CA ALA A 132 6.72 3.11 -7.29
C ALA A 132 8.09 3.75 -7.00
N GLY A 133 9.04 2.97 -6.46
CA GLY A 133 10.41 3.41 -6.19
C GLY A 133 10.65 3.90 -4.77
N MET A 134 9.67 3.79 -3.85
CA MET A 134 9.92 4.12 -2.45
C MET A 134 10.73 3.04 -1.77
N GLU A 135 11.73 3.44 -0.98
CA GLU A 135 12.47 2.55 -0.11
C GLU A 135 11.73 2.40 1.22
N VAL A 136 11.65 1.14 1.69
CA VAL A 136 10.97 0.79 2.93
C VAL A 136 11.97 0.62 4.05
N ILE A 137 11.70 1.28 5.19
CA ILE A 137 12.49 1.20 6.40
C ILE A 137 11.82 0.17 7.32
N ALA A 138 12.13 -1.12 7.10
CA ALA A 138 11.49 -2.24 7.81
C ALA A 138 12.46 -3.14 8.60
N GLU A 139 13.77 -2.87 8.53
CA GLU A 139 14.77 -3.69 9.22
C GLU A 139 15.01 -3.20 10.66
N ASP A 140 15.11 -4.16 11.58
CA ASP A 140 15.59 -3.92 12.94
C ASP A 140 17.07 -3.50 12.89
N GLY A 141 17.49 -2.61 13.80
CA GLY A 141 18.89 -2.16 13.81
C GLY A 141 19.17 -1.00 14.74
N VAL A 142 20.22 -0.23 14.44
CA VAL A 142 20.60 0.94 15.24
C VAL A 142 19.54 2.03 15.09
N PHE A 143 19.15 2.65 16.20
CA PHE A 143 18.19 3.75 16.18
C PHE A 143 18.75 4.95 15.39
N ASN A 144 18.01 5.36 14.36
CA ASN A 144 18.31 6.54 13.59
C ASN A 144 17.15 7.53 13.71
N ARG A 145 17.35 8.64 14.44
CA ARG A 145 16.32 9.66 14.66
C ARG A 145 15.75 10.27 13.37
N ARG A 146 16.49 10.25 12.25
CA ARG A 146 15.99 10.71 10.95
C ARG A 146 14.94 9.77 10.37
N LEU A 147 15.14 8.46 10.55
CA LEU A 147 14.35 7.40 9.92
C LEU A 147 13.31 6.79 10.86
N HIS A 148 13.51 6.89 12.17
CA HIS A 148 12.73 6.20 13.19
C HIS A 148 11.95 7.18 14.09
N ARG A 149 10.77 6.75 14.53
CA ARG A 149 9.87 7.41 15.50
C ARG A 149 9.62 6.42 16.66
N PRO A 150 10.09 6.69 17.88
CA PRO A 150 9.82 5.82 19.02
C PRO A 150 8.33 5.82 19.36
N GLU A 151 7.76 4.64 19.62
CA GLU A 151 6.33 4.48 19.92
C GLU A 151 5.92 5.12 21.24
N LYS A 152 6.69 4.86 22.30
CA LYS A 152 6.52 5.54 23.57
C LYS A 152 7.37 6.81 23.53
N LYS A 153 6.76 7.97 23.78
CA LYS A 153 7.47 9.18 24.23
C LYS A 153 8.00 8.95 25.66
N GLY A 154 8.79 7.90 25.84
CA GLY A 154 9.43 7.61 27.12
C GLY A 154 10.60 8.54 27.28
N SER A 155 10.46 9.49 28.22
CA SER A 155 11.50 10.28 28.88
C SER A 155 12.80 10.40 28.09
N GLY A 156 12.94 11.50 27.36
CA GLY A 156 14.17 11.84 26.66
C GLY A 156 15.36 11.84 27.62
N ASN A 157 16.11 10.76 27.63
CA ASN A 157 17.53 10.85 27.95
C ASN A 157 18.20 11.30 26.65
N ASN A 158 18.83 12.48 26.68
CA ASN A 158 19.74 12.98 25.64
C ASN A 158 21.03 12.13 25.54
N GLY A 159 20.93 10.82 25.77
CA GLY A 159 22.04 9.88 25.60
C GLY A 159 22.35 9.69 24.13
N ASP A 160 23.52 9.13 23.86
CA ASP A 160 23.98 8.81 22.52
C ASP A 160 22.99 7.86 21.79
N ASP A 161 22.39 8.32 20.69
CA ASP A 161 21.41 7.57 19.89
C ASP A 161 21.99 6.23 19.39
N SER A 162 23.33 6.14 19.27
CA SER A 162 24.03 4.95 18.79
C SER A 162 23.94 3.73 19.71
N GLN A 163 23.58 3.90 20.97
CA GLN A 163 23.46 2.82 21.94
C GLN A 163 22.10 2.08 21.86
N TRP A 164 21.12 2.59 21.11
CA TRP A 164 19.77 2.04 21.11
C TRP A 164 19.54 1.11 19.92
N HIS A 165 19.07 -0.10 20.19
CA HIS A 165 18.56 -1.00 19.17
C HIS A 165 17.06 -0.76 18.97
N ALA A 166 16.70 -0.36 17.76
CA ALA A 166 15.34 -0.17 17.32
C ALA A 166 14.77 -1.49 16.79
N ARG A 167 13.64 -1.92 17.37
CA ARG A 167 12.79 -2.96 16.80
C ARG A 167 11.61 -2.32 16.08
N ILE A 168 11.44 -2.60 14.80
CA ILE A 168 10.39 -2.06 13.96
C ILE A 168 9.03 -2.61 14.41
N LEU A 169 8.08 -1.70 14.61
CA LEU A 169 6.68 -1.99 14.91
C LEU A 169 5.79 -1.69 13.70
N SER A 170 6.17 -0.70 12.90
CA SER A 170 5.50 -0.34 11.64
C SER A 170 6.52 0.32 10.70
N PRO A 171 6.50 0.00 9.40
CA PRO A 171 7.56 0.40 8.47
C PRO A 171 7.61 1.91 8.19
N GLY A 172 8.78 2.44 7.87
CA GLY A 172 8.93 3.80 7.32
C GLY A 172 8.98 3.79 5.79
N PHE A 173 8.78 4.96 5.19
CA PHE A 173 8.85 5.15 3.74
C PHE A 173 9.71 6.37 3.40
N GLN A 174 10.68 6.17 2.50
CA GLN A 174 11.50 7.25 1.95
C GLN A 174 11.58 7.14 0.43
N LEU A 175 11.76 8.28 -0.23
CA LEU A 175 12.05 8.35 -1.66
C LEU A 175 13.24 9.30 -1.84
N ASP A 176 14.31 8.79 -2.44
CA ASP A 176 15.61 9.46 -2.51
C ASP A 176 16.12 9.89 -1.12
N ARG A 177 16.03 11.19 -0.82
CA ARG A 177 16.49 11.79 0.45
C ARG A 177 15.33 12.27 1.32
N ARG A 178 14.08 12.19 0.84
CA ARG A 178 12.90 12.67 1.55
C ARG A 178 12.23 11.51 2.26
N VAL A 179 12.12 11.63 3.59
CA VAL A 179 11.36 10.70 4.43
C VAL A 179 9.90 11.16 4.44
N TYR A 180 8.99 10.31 3.96
CA TYR A 180 7.55 10.57 3.97
C TYR A 180 6.91 10.06 5.26
N ARG A 181 7.42 8.93 5.78
CA ARG A 181 7.01 8.36 7.06
C ARG A 181 8.20 7.76 7.77
N LYS A 182 8.39 8.09 9.05
CA LYS A 182 9.39 7.43 9.89
C LYS A 182 8.86 6.09 10.39
N ALA A 183 9.72 5.07 10.41
CA ALA A 183 9.37 3.77 10.96
C ALA A 183 9.03 3.91 12.44
N ARG A 184 7.92 3.31 12.89
CA ARG A 184 7.59 3.26 14.32
C ARG A 184 8.44 2.18 14.95
N VAL A 185 9.13 2.51 16.02
CA VAL A 185 10.07 1.58 16.67
C VAL A 185 9.81 1.48 18.16
N SER A 186 10.05 0.29 18.70
CA SER A 186 10.31 0.12 20.13
C SER A 186 11.82 0.14 20.34
N LEU A 187 12.27 0.95 21.29
CA LEU A 187 13.70 1.02 21.63
C LEU A 187 14.02 0.00 22.72
N ARG A 188 15.13 -0.70 22.53
CA ARG A 188 15.75 -1.52 23.56
C ARG A 188 17.18 -1.02 23.75
N PRO A 189 17.69 -0.93 24.99
CA PRO A 189 19.10 -0.64 25.19
C PRO A 189 19.89 -1.70 24.43
N GLY A 190 20.88 -1.27 23.65
CA GLY A 190 21.84 -2.17 23.05
C GLY A 190 22.51 -2.91 24.19
N GLY A 191 22.15 -4.17 24.36
CA GLY A 191 22.96 -5.06 25.16
C GLY A 191 24.26 -5.16 24.39
N ASP A 192 25.26 -4.37 24.78
CA ASP A 192 26.64 -4.55 24.35
C ASP A 192 26.86 -6.04 24.43
N GLY A 193 27.08 -6.67 23.26
CA GLY A 193 27.18 -8.11 23.17
C GLY A 193 28.18 -8.55 24.21
N ALA A 194 27.69 -9.03 25.35
CA ALA A 194 28.39 -9.90 26.25
C ALA A 194 28.57 -11.15 25.41
N THR A 195 29.59 -11.06 24.56
CA THR A 195 30.28 -12.17 23.96
C THR A 195 30.61 -13.02 25.16
N THR A 196 29.76 -14.01 25.39
CA THR A 196 29.99 -15.10 26.31
C THR A 196 31.35 -15.63 25.89
N GLY A 197 32.39 -15.20 26.62
CA GLY A 197 33.70 -15.79 26.55
C GLY A 197 33.49 -17.25 26.86
N GLN A 198 33.41 -18.04 25.79
CA GLN A 198 33.42 -19.48 25.86
C GLN A 198 34.84 -19.81 26.31
N GLY A 199 35.04 -19.75 27.63
CA GLY A 199 36.25 -20.18 28.28
C GLY A 199 36.45 -21.64 27.93
N SER A 200 37.36 -21.87 26.99
CA SER A 200 37.93 -23.18 26.70
C SER A 200 38.73 -23.57 27.95
N GLY A 201 38.08 -24.32 28.84
CA GLY A 201 38.74 -25.01 29.93
C GLY A 201 39.45 -26.23 29.36
N ALA A 202 40.77 -26.24 29.53
CA ALA A 202 41.65 -27.40 29.32
C ALA A 202 41.51 -28.42 30.45
#